data_AF-K2BAV6-F1
#
_entry.id   AF-K2BAV6-F1
#
_cell.length_a   1.000
_cell.length_b   1.000
_cell.length_c   1.000
_cell.angle_alpha   90.00
_cell.angle_beta   90.00
_cell.angle_gamma   90.00
#
_symmetry.space_group_name_H-M   'P 1'
#
loop_
_entity.id
_entity.type
_entity.pdbx_description
1 polymer ?
#
loop_
_entity_poly.entity_id
_entity_poly.type
_entity_poly.pdbx_seq_one_letter_code
_entity_poly.pdbx_strand_id
1 'polypeptide(L)'
;MKTTGPDATESVCPVCLKRIPAERLLVADEVFQVKRCAEHGAFKTLIWRGEPSLAKWRRPKAPVHPELCYGTLDKGCPFDCGLCSDHRQLPCSVLLEVT
;
A
#
# COMPACT_ATOMS: atom_id res chain seq x y z
N MET A 1 -1.98 18.78 -3.14
CA MET A 1 -1.29 17.95 -4.15
C MET A 1 0.07 17.56 -3.59
N LYS A 2 0.23 16.34 -3.05
CA LYS A 2 1.53 15.89 -2.52
C LYS A 2 2.37 15.37 -3.70
N THR A 3 3.36 16.14 -4.12
CA THR A 3 4.36 15.72 -5.11
C THR A 3 5.35 14.76 -4.47
N THR A 4 5.01 13.48 -4.48
CA THR A 4 5.89 12.37 -4.13
C THR A 4 6.61 11.91 -5.38
N GLY A 5 7.95 11.80 -5.34
CA GLY A 5 8.76 11.25 -6.44
C GLY A 5 8.29 9.84 -6.85
N PRO A 6 8.75 9.30 -7.99
CA PRO A 6 8.22 8.07 -8.58
C PRO A 6 8.18 6.84 -7.65
N ASP A 7 9.04 6.82 -6.64
CA ASP A 7 9.18 5.72 -5.69
C ASP A 7 8.65 6.01 -4.28
N ALA A 8 8.17 7.23 -4.03
CA ALA A 8 7.54 7.59 -2.77
C ALA A 8 6.12 7.01 -2.67
N THR A 9 5.76 6.60 -1.47
CA THR A 9 4.50 5.92 -1.12
C THR A 9 4.19 6.18 0.36
N GLU A 10 3.10 5.63 0.87
CA GLU A 10 2.79 5.59 2.30
C GLU A 10 2.72 4.14 2.77
N SER A 11 2.89 3.94 4.08
CA SER A 11 2.78 2.65 4.77
C SER A 11 2.30 2.88 6.20
N VAL A 12 1.95 1.82 6.93
CA VAL A 12 1.74 1.89 8.39
C VAL A 12 3.03 1.57 9.16
N CYS A 13 3.21 2.18 10.33
CA CYS A 13 4.21 1.76 11.32
C CYS A 13 3.85 0.36 11.84
N PRO A 14 4.77 -0.61 11.92
CA PRO A 14 4.45 -1.96 12.40
C PRO A 14 4.19 -2.03 13.92
N VAL A 15 4.44 -0.94 14.66
CA VAL A 15 4.24 -0.89 16.11
C VAL A 15 2.95 -0.14 16.45
N CYS A 16 2.84 1.15 16.10
CA CYS A 16 1.66 1.96 16.44
C CYS A 16 0.62 2.08 15.33
N LEU A 17 0.82 1.42 14.18
CA LEU A 17 -0.08 1.41 13.03
C LEU A 17 -0.36 2.77 12.37
N LYS A 18 0.19 3.87 12.87
CA LYS A 18 0.07 5.20 12.25
C LYS A 18 0.57 5.17 10.80
N ARG A 19 -0.13 5.89 9.92
CA ARG A 19 0.29 6.09 8.52
C ARG A 19 1.54 6.97 8.49
N ILE A 20 2.56 6.54 7.78
CA ILE A 20 3.88 7.18 7.70
C ILE A 20 4.37 7.20 6.24
N PRO A 21 5.19 8.20 5.86
CA PRO A 21 5.85 8.22 4.56
C PRO A 21 6.78 7.01 4.42
N ALA A 22 6.83 6.48 3.20
CA ALA A 22 7.68 5.39 2.81
C ALA A 22 8.22 5.61 1.39
N GLU A 23 9.29 4.93 1.04
CA GLU A 23 9.88 4.98 -0.29
C GLU A 23 10.35 3.59 -0.71
N ARG A 24 10.38 3.35 -2.02
CA ARG A 24 10.95 2.14 -2.60
C ARG A 24 12.38 2.44 -3.05
N LEU A 25 13.33 1.70 -2.52
CA LEU A 25 14.76 1.83 -2.80
C LEU A 25 15.25 0.59 -3.54
N LEU A 26 15.76 0.78 -4.76
CA LEU A 26 16.48 -0.25 -5.49
C LEU A 26 17.93 -0.31 -4.97
N VAL A 27 18.35 -1.47 -4.49
CA VAL A 27 19.72 -1.75 -4.05
C VAL A 27 20.18 -3.01 -4.77
N ALA A 28 21.16 -2.90 -5.67
CA ALA A 28 21.48 -3.95 -6.64
C ALA A 28 20.21 -4.40 -7.39
N ASP A 29 19.84 -5.68 -7.30
CA ASP A 29 18.66 -6.25 -7.96
C ASP A 29 17.47 -6.46 -7.01
N GLU A 30 17.50 -5.80 -5.86
CA GLU A 30 16.51 -5.94 -4.80
C GLU A 30 15.79 -4.61 -4.54
N VAL A 31 14.46 -4.66 -4.44
CA VAL A 31 13.70 -3.46 -4.05
C VAL A 31 13.27 -3.59 -2.60
N PHE A 32 13.67 -2.59 -1.81
CA PHE A 32 13.28 -2.44 -0.42
C PHE A 32 12.24 -1.34 -0.27
N GLN A 33 11.23 -1.54 0.56
CA GLN A 33 10.42 -0.48 1.11
C GLN A 33 11.04 0.00 2.42
N VAL A 34 11.45 1.26 2.46
CA VAL A 34 11.97 1.91 3.67
C VAL A 34 10.98 2.96 4.17
N LYS A 35 10.84 3.07 5.48
CA LYS A 35 9.89 3.97 6.13
C LYS A 35 10.42 4.38 7.51
N ARG A 36 10.02 5.56 7.99
CA ARG A 36 10.42 6.06 9.31
C ARG A 36 9.22 6.54 10.11
N CYS A 37 9.04 5.97 11.29
CA CYS A 37 8.11 6.46 12.30
C CYS A 37 8.86 7.40 13.25
N ALA A 38 8.24 8.54 13.59
CA ALA A 38 8.83 9.48 14.55
C ALA A 38 9.03 8.85 15.94
N GLU A 39 8.15 7.91 16.33
CA GLU A 39 8.18 7.26 17.65
C GLU A 39 8.98 5.95 17.66
N HIS A 40 8.93 5.17 16.57
CA HIS A 40 9.46 3.80 16.55
C HIS A 40 10.67 3.61 15.60
N GLY A 41 11.21 4.69 15.04
CA GLY A 41 12.42 4.66 14.22
C GLY A 41 12.20 4.19 12.77
N ALA A 42 13.29 3.70 12.16
CA ALA A 42 13.32 3.31 10.76
C ALA A 42 13.08 1.81 10.56
N PHE A 43 12.38 1.48 9.48
CA PHE A 43 12.12 0.10 9.06
C PHE A 43 12.54 -0.06 7.60
N LYS A 44 13.11 -1.21 7.27
CA LYS A 44 13.49 -1.62 5.91
C LYS A 44 13.00 -3.03 5.65
N THR A 45 12.20 -3.20 4.61
CA THR A 45 11.63 -4.50 4.23
C THR A 45 11.85 -4.73 2.77
N LEU A 46 12.39 -5.88 2.40
CA LEU A 46 12.47 -6.28 1.01
C LEU A 46 11.06 -6.57 0.47
N ILE A 47 10.73 -6.03 -0.70
CA ILE A 47 9.42 -6.20 -1.37
C ILE A 47 9.51 -6.85 -2.76
N TRP A 48 10.70 -6.95 -3.36
CA TRP A 48 10.89 -7.56 -4.68
C TRP A 48 12.31 -8.08 -4.87
N ARG A 49 12.47 -9.25 -5.50
CA ARG A 49 13.74 -9.76 -6.04
C ARG A 49 13.48 -10.41 -7.41
N GLY A 50 14.49 -10.36 -8.27
CA GLY A 50 14.51 -11.14 -9.51
C GLY A 50 13.72 -10.52 -10.68
N GLU A 51 13.61 -11.30 -11.75
CA GLU A 51 12.96 -10.90 -13.00
C GLU A 51 11.49 -11.38 -13.08
N PRO A 52 10.60 -10.62 -13.75
CA PRO A 52 10.86 -9.30 -14.32
C PRO A 52 11.14 -8.26 -13.21
N SER A 53 12.02 -7.28 -13.46
CA SER A 53 12.26 -6.22 -12.47
C SER A 53 10.96 -5.53 -12.05
N LEU A 54 10.88 -4.97 -10.84
CA LEU A 54 9.66 -4.29 -10.35
C LEU A 54 9.19 -3.20 -11.32
N ALA A 55 10.11 -2.45 -11.92
CA ALA A 55 9.79 -1.45 -12.93
C ALA A 55 9.13 -2.05 -14.18
N LYS A 56 9.62 -3.21 -14.65
CA LYS A 56 9.03 -3.97 -15.75
C LYS A 56 7.76 -4.72 -15.35
N TRP A 57 7.52 -5.00 -14.08
CA TRP A 57 6.27 -5.61 -13.63
C TRP A 57 5.16 -4.58 -13.43
N ARG A 58 5.52 -3.36 -13.01
CA ARG A 58 4.59 -2.25 -12.82
C ARG A 58 3.89 -1.91 -14.14
N ARG A 59 2.57 -1.99 -14.14
CA ARG A 59 1.71 -1.60 -15.27
C ARG A 59 0.85 -0.41 -14.88
N PRO A 60 0.59 0.54 -15.79
CA PRO A 60 -0.43 1.53 -15.55
C PRO A 60 -1.78 0.81 -15.41
N LYS A 61 -2.40 0.94 -14.24
CA LYS A 61 -3.74 0.41 -13.98
C LYS A 61 -4.63 1.58 -13.56
N ALA A 62 -5.65 1.85 -14.36
CA ALA A 62 -6.71 2.77 -13.95
C ALA A 62 -7.41 2.17 -12.72
N PRO A 63 -7.62 2.95 -11.66
CA PRO A 63 -8.42 2.51 -10.52
C PRO A 63 -9.82 2.10 -10.98
N VAL A 64 -10.34 1.02 -10.40
CA VAL A 64 -11.73 0.60 -10.57
C VAL A 64 -12.37 0.66 -9.20
N HIS A 65 -13.42 1.47 -9.06
CA HIS A 65 -14.11 1.67 -7.79
C HIS A 65 -15.37 0.79 -7.74
N PRO A 66 -15.73 0.25 -6.57
CA PRO A 66 -16.97 -0.50 -6.42
C PRO A 66 -18.19 0.42 -6.60
N GLU A 67 -19.22 -0.05 -7.31
CA GLU A 67 -20.48 0.69 -7.46
C GLU A 67 -21.25 0.78 -6.14
N LEU A 68 -21.18 -0.28 -5.34
CA LEU A 68 -21.81 -0.38 -4.05
C LEU A 68 -20.75 -0.35 -2.96
N CYS A 69 -20.77 0.72 -2.17
CA CYS A 69 -19.86 0.90 -1.05
C CYS A 69 -20.52 0.49 0.26
N TYR A 70 -19.75 -0.14 1.15
CA TYR A 70 -20.20 -0.59 2.47
C TYR A 70 -19.25 -0.11 3.56
N GLY A 71 -19.82 0.09 4.76
CA GLY A 71 -19.10 0.54 5.94
C GLY A 71 -19.13 2.06 6.14
N THR A 72 -18.93 2.49 7.38
CA THR A 72 -18.77 3.91 7.74
C THR A 72 -17.30 4.29 7.67
N LEU A 73 -16.99 5.45 7.07
CA LEU A 73 -15.65 6.01 7.05
C LEU A 73 -15.49 7.03 8.19
N ASP A 74 -14.44 6.86 9.00
CA ASP A 74 -14.05 7.75 10.10
C ASP A 74 -12.57 8.16 9.97
N LYS A 75 -11.66 7.17 9.91
CA LYS A 75 -10.20 7.32 9.84
C LYS A 75 -9.63 7.19 8.41
N GLY A 76 -10.44 6.75 7.45
CA GLY A 76 -10.10 6.62 6.03
C GLY A 76 -9.12 5.50 5.71
N CYS A 77 -8.63 5.44 4.47
CA CYS A 77 -7.69 4.40 4.02
C CYS A 77 -6.30 4.56 4.71
N PRO A 78 -5.72 3.50 5.31
CA PRO A 78 -6.13 2.09 5.26
C PRO A 78 -6.96 1.58 6.46
N PHE A 79 -7.31 2.46 7.41
CA PHE A 79 -7.93 2.08 8.69
C PHE A 79 -9.39 1.64 8.58
N ASP A 80 -10.11 2.20 7.61
CA ASP A 80 -11.49 1.80 7.29
C ASP A 80 -11.58 1.15 5.90
N CYS A 81 -10.49 0.49 5.49
CA CYS A 81 -10.42 -0.14 4.17
C CYS A 81 -11.33 -1.37 4.09
N GLY A 82 -12.09 -1.46 3.01
CA GLY A 82 -13.03 -2.53 2.67
C GLY A 82 -13.59 -2.25 1.28
N LEU A 83 -14.87 -2.54 1.05
CA LEU A 83 -15.59 -2.03 -0.13
C LEU A 83 -15.98 -0.55 0.06
N CYS A 84 -15.04 0.32 0.43
CA CYS A 84 -15.30 1.75 0.62
C CYS A 84 -15.10 2.56 -0.67
N SER A 85 -15.53 3.82 -0.68
CA SER A 85 -15.41 4.70 -1.86
C SER A 85 -13.97 4.93 -2.32
N ASP A 86 -13.01 4.87 -1.38
CA ASP A 86 -11.58 4.98 -1.67
C ASP A 86 -10.97 3.66 -2.17
N HIS A 87 -11.71 2.56 -2.20
CA HIS A 87 -11.21 1.28 -2.66
C HIS A 87 -10.98 1.31 -4.18
N ARG A 88 -9.75 1.01 -4.61
CA ARG A 88 -9.31 1.25 -5.99
C ARG A 88 -9.35 0.02 -6.88
N GLN A 89 -9.84 -1.13 -6.42
CA GLN A 89 -9.93 -2.39 -7.16
C GLN A 89 -11.25 -3.10 -6.85
N LEU A 90 -11.76 -3.96 -7.73
CA LEU A 90 -12.85 -4.87 -7.36
C LEU A 90 -12.27 -6.09 -6.62
N PRO A 91 -13.03 -6.75 -5.73
CA PRO A 91 -12.62 -8.01 -5.12
C PRO A 91 -12.26 -9.03 -6.20
N CYS A 92 -11.02 -9.53 -6.17
CA CYS A 92 -10.55 -10.59 -7.06
C CYS A 92 -10.43 -11.94 -6.37
N SER A 93 -10.50 -11.95 -5.03
CA SER A 93 -10.55 -13.14 -4.20
C SER A 93 -11.36 -12.80 -2.95
N VAL A 94 -12.28 -13.69 -2.56
CA VAL A 94 -13.16 -13.50 -1.40
C VAL A 94 -13.02 -14.73 -0.51
N LEU A 95 -12.68 -14.51 0.75
CA LEU A 95 -12.70 -15.54 1.78
C LEU A 95 -14.07 -15.50 2.46
N LEU A 96 -14.82 -16.60 2.37
CA LEU A 96 -16.11 -16.77 3.04
C LEU A 96 -15.95 -17.81 4.13
N GLU A 97 -16.23 -17.41 5.36
CA GLU A 97 -16.35 -18.33 6.49
C GLU A 97 -17.82 -18.67 6.67
N VAL A 98 -18.14 -19.97 6.70
CA VAL A 98 -19.49 -20.49 6.94
C VAL A 98 -19.45 -21.31 8.20
N THR A 99 -20.20 -20.87 9.22
CA THR A 99 -20.35 -21.52 10.53
C THR A 99 -21.74 -22.09 10.70
#